data_AF-A0A4Y2PH55-F1
#
_entry.id   AF-A0A4Y2PH55-F1
#
_cell.length_a   1.000
_cell.length_b   1.000
_cell.length_c   1.000
_cell.angle_alpha   90.00
_cell.angle_beta   90.00
_cell.angle_gamma   90.00
#
_symmetry.space_group_name_H-M   'P 1'
#
loop_
_entity.id
_entity.type
_entity.pdbx_description
1 polymer ?
#
loop_
_entity_poly.entity_id
_entity_poly.type
_entity_poly.pdbx_seq_one_letter_code
_entity_poly.pdbx_strand_id
1 'polypeptide(L)'
;MSIDEDIPVALTLTDLEICQAVCEQDQAIKVNDYDRDKCAEENHPTNTEMRQALDILKCGLQHHSTNFKKQYEHEQYINELLRNNCCLIVIFEINYS
;
A
#
# COMPACT_ATOMS: atom_id res chain seq x y z
N MET A 1 -16.08 34.00 30.11
CA MET A 1 -16.27 33.01 29.04
C MET A 1 -14.97 33.01 28.23
N SER A 2 -14.06 32.13 28.63
CA SER A 2 -12.81 31.82 27.95
C SER A 2 -12.66 30.31 28.07
N ILE A 3 -12.69 29.64 26.93
CA ILE A 3 -12.86 28.19 26.79
C ILE A 3 -11.48 27.54 26.71
N ASP A 4 -10.62 27.81 27.68
CA ASP A 4 -9.20 27.49 27.57
C ASP A 4 -8.63 26.90 28.87
N GLU A 5 -9.39 25.98 29.47
CA GLU A 5 -8.97 25.27 30.68
C GLU A 5 -8.90 23.74 30.52
N ASP A 6 -9.17 23.17 29.34
CA ASP A 6 -9.10 21.70 29.17
C ASP A 6 -8.72 21.28 27.74
N ILE A 7 -7.50 21.60 27.33
CA ILE A 7 -6.81 20.75 26.36
C ILE A 7 -5.46 20.44 26.97
N PRO A 8 -5.25 19.24 27.56
CA PRO A 8 -3.91 18.84 27.88
C PRO A 8 -3.18 18.81 26.55
N VAL A 9 -2.28 19.79 26.40
CA VAL A 9 -1.22 19.85 25.39
C VAL A 9 -0.87 18.43 25.05
N ALA A 10 -1.10 18.04 23.80
CA ALA A 10 -0.79 16.71 23.29
C ALA A 10 0.63 16.36 23.73
N LEU A 11 0.70 15.65 24.87
CA LEU A 11 1.90 15.03 25.36
C LEU A 11 2.30 14.13 24.20
N THR A 12 3.55 14.25 23.77
CA THR A 12 4.25 13.28 22.94
C THR A 12 4.23 11.95 23.68
N LEU A 13 3.06 11.32 23.70
CA LEU A 13 2.80 9.99 24.18
C LEU A 13 3.55 9.12 23.19
N THR A 14 4.64 8.56 23.67
CA THR A 14 5.43 7.65 22.87
C THR A 14 4.56 6.44 22.53
N ASP A 15 4.80 5.81 21.38
CA ASP A 15 3.98 4.66 20.91
C ASP A 15 3.84 3.57 22.00
N LEU A 16 4.82 3.46 22.90
CA LEU A 16 4.81 2.55 24.04
C LEU A 16 3.74 2.91 25.08
N GLU A 17 3.59 4.19 25.42
CA GLU A 17 2.59 4.66 26.38
C GLU A 17 1.18 4.58 25.80
N ILE A 18 1.03 4.75 24.48
CA ILE A 18 -0.24 4.53 23.76
C ILE A 18 -0.58 3.04 23.77
N CYS A 19 0.36 2.18 23.42
CA CYS A 19 0.17 0.73 23.48
C CYS A 19 -0.21 0.29 24.90
N GLN A 20 0.44 0.84 25.92
CA GLN A 20 0.15 0.49 27.30
C GLN A 20 -1.24 0.98 27.73
N ALA A 21 -1.62 2.22 27.41
CA ALA A 21 -2.95 2.74 27.72
C ALA A 21 -4.07 1.94 27.00
N VAL A 22 -3.82 1.51 25.76
CA VAL A 22 -4.75 0.68 24.99
C VAL A 22 -4.83 -0.74 25.57
N CYS A 23 -3.71 -1.35 25.97
CA CYS A 23 -3.69 -2.66 26.62
C CYS A 23 -4.38 -2.65 28.00
N GLU A 24 -4.25 -1.57 28.76
CA GLU A 24 -4.89 -1.40 30.06
C GLU A 24 -6.40 -1.14 29.91
N GLN A 25 -6.80 -0.36 28.90
CA GLN A 25 -8.21 -0.12 28.58
C GLN A 25 -8.90 -1.40 28.07
N ASP A 26 -8.25 -2.17 27.20
CA ASP A 26 -8.76 -3.46 26.71
C ASP A 26 -8.92 -4.50 27.83
N GLN A 27 -8.00 -4.50 28.80
CA GLN A 27 -8.12 -5.33 30.01
C GLN A 27 -9.22 -4.85 30.96
N ALA A 28 -9.38 -3.54 31.16
CA ALA A 28 -10.43 -2.98 32.02
C ALA A 28 -11.84 -3.27 31.47
N ILE A 29 -12.00 -3.32 30.14
CA ILE A 29 -13.25 -3.69 29.48
C ILE A 29 -13.56 -5.19 29.65
N LYS A 30 -12.54 -6.04 29.81
CA LYS A 30 -12.68 -7.51 29.97
C LYS A 30 -13.04 -7.98 31.39
N VAL A 31 -13.03 -7.11 32.41
CA VAL A 31 -13.25 -7.52 33.81
C VAL A 31 -14.68 -7.99 34.11
N ASN A 32 -15.67 -7.66 33.26
CA ASN A 32 -17.08 -8.02 33.50
C ASN A 32 -17.59 -9.26 32.75
N ASP A 33 -16.75 -9.95 31.96
CA ASP A 33 -17.20 -11.10 31.15
C ASP A 33 -16.34 -12.36 31.37
N TYR A 34 -15.58 -12.42 32.47
CA TYR A 34 -14.79 -13.60 32.87
C TYR A 34 -15.68 -14.72 33.45
N ASP A 35 -16.81 -15.01 32.81
CA ASP A 35 -17.54 -16.28 32.99
C ASP A 35 -18.10 -16.81 31.67
N ARG A 36 -17.25 -16.78 30.64
CA ARG A 36 -17.39 -17.76 29.56
C ARG A 36 -16.02 -18.24 29.15
N ASP A 37 -15.58 -19.25 29.89
CA ASP A 37 -14.73 -20.34 29.44
C ASP A 37 -15.19 -20.88 28.07
N LYS A 38 -14.88 -20.13 27.02
CA LYS A 38 -14.73 -20.57 25.65
C LYS A 38 -13.69 -19.63 25.07
N CYS A 39 -12.44 -20.07 25.16
CA CYS A 39 -11.39 -19.68 24.26
C CYS A 39 -11.98 -19.63 22.84
N ALA A 40 -12.45 -18.46 22.43
CA ALA A 40 -12.59 -18.14 21.04
C ALA A 40 -11.14 -18.12 20.59
N GLU A 41 -10.70 -19.23 20.03
CA GLU A 41 -9.54 -19.33 19.18
C GLU A 41 -9.72 -18.20 18.15
N GLU A 42 -9.20 -17.01 18.47
CA GLU A 42 -9.16 -15.90 17.56
C GLU A 42 -8.46 -16.48 16.33
N ASN A 43 -9.17 -16.53 15.21
CA ASN A 43 -8.72 -17.12 13.96
C ASN A 43 -7.53 -16.31 13.43
N HIS A 44 -6.36 -16.48 14.05
CA HIS A 44 -5.11 -16.02 13.51
C HIS A 44 -4.92 -16.73 12.18
N PRO A 45 -4.66 -15.98 11.09
CA PRO A 45 -4.45 -16.59 9.80
C PRO A 45 -3.36 -17.64 9.93
N THR A 46 -3.70 -18.87 9.59
CA THR A 46 -2.78 -19.98 9.64
C THR A 46 -1.64 -19.75 8.65
N ASN A 47 -0.48 -20.35 8.92
CA ASN A 47 0.67 -20.29 7.99
C ASN A 47 0.28 -20.70 6.55
N THR A 48 -0.70 -21.61 6.42
CA THR A 48 -1.29 -22.01 5.14
C THR A 48 -2.02 -20.86 4.44
N GLU A 49 -2.87 -20.12 5.14
CA GLU A 49 -3.61 -18.97 4.60
C GLU A 49 -2.67 -17.83 4.21
N MET A 50 -1.63 -17.58 5.01
CA MET A 50 -0.61 -16.58 4.67
C MET A 50 0.18 -16.94 3.40
N ARG A 51 0.51 -18.22 3.22
CA ARG A 51 1.17 -18.72 2.00
C ARG A 51 0.28 -18.57 0.76
N GLN A 52 -1.00 -18.89 0.89
CA GLN A 52 -1.97 -18.71 -0.20
C GLN A 52 -2.11 -17.25 -0.61
N ALA A 53 -2.18 -16.32 0.36
CA ALA A 53 -2.25 -14.89 0.08
C ALA A 53 -0.99 -14.40 -0.67
N LEU A 54 0.20 -14.89 -0.28
CA LEU A 54 1.45 -14.58 -0.96
C LEU A 54 1.50 -15.10 -2.40
N ASP A 55 1.02 -16.31 -2.64
CA ASP A 55 0.98 -16.90 -3.98
C ASP A 55 0.03 -16.13 -4.91
N ILE A 56 -1.14 -15.70 -4.41
CA ILE A 56 -2.08 -14.85 -5.15
C ILE A 56 -1.42 -13.51 -5.52
N LEU A 57 -0.77 -12.86 -4.56
CA LEU A 57 -0.05 -11.61 -4.78
C LEU A 57 1.03 -11.76 -5.85
N LYS A 58 1.82 -12.84 -5.78
CA LYS A 58 2.89 -13.13 -6.73
C LYS A 58 2.34 -13.35 -8.15
N CYS A 59 1.25 -14.11 -8.28
CA CYS A 59 0.57 -14.34 -9.56
C CYS A 59 0.06 -13.03 -10.17
N GLY A 60 -0.60 -12.18 -9.38
CA GLY A 60 -1.04 -10.86 -9.82
C GLY A 60 0.11 -9.99 -10.30
N LEU A 61 1.18 -9.91 -9.52
CA LEU A 61 2.36 -9.10 -9.84
C LEU A 61 3.06 -9.57 -11.14
N GLN A 62 3.19 -10.88 -11.34
CA GLN A 62 3.75 -11.45 -12.58
C GLN A 62 2.90 -11.10 -13.81
N HIS A 63 1.58 -11.22 -13.70
CA HIS A 63 0.68 -10.89 -14.79
C HIS A 63 0.73 -9.39 -15.14
N HIS A 64 0.79 -8.51 -14.15
CA HIS A 64 0.94 -7.08 -14.37
C HIS A 64 2.30 -6.72 -14.95
N SER A 65 3.39 -7.31 -14.46
CA SER A 65 4.76 -7.05 -14.93
C SER A 65 4.94 -7.34 -16.43
N THR A 66 4.41 -8.47 -16.91
CA THR A 66 4.50 -8.81 -18.33
C THR A 66 3.68 -7.86 -19.22
N ASN A 67 2.53 -7.38 -18.74
CA ASN A 67 1.72 -6.37 -19.43
C ASN A 67 2.41 -5.00 -19.46
N PHE A 68 3.00 -4.56 -18.35
CA PHE A 68 3.78 -3.32 -18.29
C PHE A 68 4.99 -3.35 -19.24
N LYS A 69 5.69 -4.49 -19.33
CA LYS A 69 6.81 -4.65 -20.27
C LYS A 69 6.36 -4.48 -21.73
N LYS A 70 5.27 -5.12 -22.14
CA LYS A 70 4.73 -4.98 -23.50
C LYS A 70 4.30 -3.56 -23.81
N GLN A 71 3.68 -2.87 -22.84
CA GLN A 71 3.26 -1.47 -23.01
C GLN A 71 4.47 -0.55 -23.19
N TYR A 72 5.52 -0.74 -22.40
CA TYR A 72 6.77 0.02 -22.53
C TYR A 72 7.44 -0.23 -23.89
N GLU A 73 7.55 -1.49 -24.33
CA GLU A 73 8.11 -1.83 -25.66
C GLU A 73 7.31 -1.17 -26.80
N HIS A 74 5.98 -1.15 -26.71
CA HIS A 74 5.13 -0.50 -27.69
C HIS A 74 5.30 1.03 -27.71
N GLU A 75 5.42 1.66 -26.54
CA GLU A 75 5.68 3.10 -26.43
C GLU A 75 7.07 3.47 -27.01
N GLN A 76 8.10 2.68 -26.71
CA GLN A 76 9.44 2.85 -27.28
C GLN A 76 9.41 2.77 -28.81
N TYR A 77 8.70 1.78 -29.37
CA TYR A 77 8.54 1.63 -30.82
C TYR A 77 7.87 2.84 -31.47
N ILE A 78 6.80 3.37 -30.87
CA ILE A 78 6.14 4.59 -31.37
C ILE A 78 7.10 5.79 -31.32
N ASN A 79 7.82 5.97 -30.22
CA ASN A 79 8.78 7.06 -30.07
C ASN A 79 9.92 6.98 -31.09
N GLU A 80 10.39 5.79 -31.40
CA GLU A 80 11.40 5.56 -32.44
C GLU A 80 10.87 5.89 -33.85
N LEU A 81 9.66 5.44 -34.18
CA LEU A 81 9.00 5.79 -35.45
C LEU A 81 8.82 7.30 -35.60
N LEU A 82 8.35 7.98 -34.55
CA LEU A 82 8.18 9.44 -34.56
C LEU A 82 9.51 10.16 -34.73
N ARG A 83 10.57 9.72 -34.02
CA ARG A 83 11.92 10.28 -34.18
C ARG A 83 12.43 10.13 -35.62
N ASN A 84 12.30 8.93 -36.19
CA ASN A 84 12.76 8.65 -37.54
C ASN A 84 11.98 9.48 -38.58
N ASN A 85 10.66 9.58 -38.42
CA ASN A 85 9.84 10.42 -39.30
C ASN A 85 10.13 11.91 -39.14
N CYS A 86 10.36 12.42 -37.92
CA CYS A 86 10.81 13.80 -37.70
C CYS A 86 12.16 14.06 -38.37
N CYS A 87 13.13 13.15 -38.24
CA CYS A 87 14.42 13.26 -38.92
C CYS A 87 14.26 13.24 -40.45
N LEU A 88 13.38 12.39 -40.99
CA LEU A 88 13.13 12.34 -42.43
C LEU A 88 12.52 13.65 -42.94
N ILE A 89 11.55 14.24 -42.23
CA ILE A 89 10.93 15.53 -42.62
C ILE A 89 11.99 16.65 -42.68
N VAL A 90 12.87 16.73 -41.67
CA VAL A 90 13.96 17.74 -41.62
C VAL A 90 14.97 17.51 -42.75
N ILE A 91 15.28 16.25 -43.09
CA ILE A 91 16.18 15.92 -44.21
C ILE A 91 15.55 16.29 -45.56
N PHE A 92 14.25 16.02 -45.76
CA PHE A 92 13.56 16.41 -46.99
C PHE A 92 13.47 17.94 -47.14
N GLU A 93 13.24 18.70 -46.06
CA GLU A 93 13.25 20.17 -46.10
C GLU A 93 14.62 20.75 -46.46
N ILE A 94 15.72 20.20 -45.91
CA ILE A 94 17.08 20.69 -46.20
C ILE A 94 17.52 20.33 -47.64
N ASN A 95 17.10 19.18 -48.18
CA ASN A 95 17.52 18.72 -49.50
C ASN A 95 16.69 19.30 -50.66
N TYR A 96 15.50 19.84 -50.40
CA TYR A 96 14.60 20.38 -51.43
C TYR A 96 14.31 21.89 -51.28
N SER A 97 15.02 22.61 -50.42
CA SER A 97 15.01 24.07 -50.31
C SER A 97 16.26 24.71 -50.92
#